data_AF-A0A2M6R8K1-F1
#
_entry.id   AF-A0A2M6R8K1-F1
#
_cell.length_a   1.000
_cell.length_b   1.000
_cell.length_c   1.000
_cell.angle_alpha   90.00
_cell.angle_beta   90.00
_cell.angle_gamma   90.00
#
_symmetry.space_group_name_H-M   'P 1'
#
loop_
_entity.id
_entity.type
_entity.pdbx_description
1 polymer ?
#
loop_
_entity_poly.entity_id
_entity_poly.type
_entity_poly.pdbx_seq_one_letter_code
_entity_poly.pdbx_strand_id
1 'polypeptide(L)'
;MISHPEKSILDRLSDNATSWIGSTSSLLVHTLFFVGIFSLYFLHVNFDAILLILTTIVSLEAIYLAIFIQRAVNRHQENIDDIEESIDDIEEDIEDITEDLDDVQKEHDDISNETVKKLEQPLDEVVAEIRESLHELVKEIHLLKKEKK
;
A
#
# COMPACT_ATOMS: atom_id res chain seq x y z
N MET A 1 -19.07 -7.32 12.57
CA MET A 1 -18.19 -8.46 12.90
C MET A 1 -18.58 -9.60 11.97
N ILE A 2 -17.98 -9.65 10.79
CA ILE A 2 -18.36 -10.59 9.72
C ILE A 2 -17.81 -11.95 10.12
N SER A 3 -18.71 -12.87 10.49
CA SER A 3 -18.39 -14.26 10.78
C SER A 3 -17.87 -14.91 9.50
N HIS A 4 -16.56 -15.17 9.44
CA HIS A 4 -16.00 -16.02 8.41
C HIS A 4 -16.67 -17.39 8.51
N PRO A 5 -17.22 -17.95 7.40
CA PRO A 5 -17.79 -19.28 7.43
C PRO A 5 -16.72 -20.28 7.87
N GLU A 6 -17.09 -21.20 8.76
CA GLU A 6 -16.22 -22.25 9.27
C GLU A 6 -15.58 -22.99 8.08
N LYS A 7 -14.25 -22.87 7.92
CA LYS A 7 -13.53 -23.43 6.75
C LYS A 7 -13.94 -24.88 6.54
N SER A 8 -14.54 -25.15 5.38
CA SER A 8 -14.98 -26.48 4.98
C SER A 8 -13.81 -27.46 5.13
N ILE A 9 -14.09 -28.70 5.54
CA ILE A 9 -13.08 -29.76 5.69
C ILE A 9 -12.26 -29.90 4.40
N LEU A 10 -12.88 -29.65 3.25
CA LEU A 10 -12.25 -29.65 1.93
C LEU A 10 -11.19 -28.55 1.75
N ASP A 11 -11.39 -27.37 2.32
CA ASP A 11 -10.45 -26.25 2.20
C ASP A 11 -9.23 -26.46 3.10
N ARG A 12 -9.45 -26.97 4.31
CA ARG A 12 -8.35 -27.32 5.24
C ARG A 12 -7.50 -28.46 4.69
N LEU A 13 -8.12 -29.47 4.08
CA LEU A 13 -7.41 -30.56 3.40
C LEU A 13 -6.62 -30.04 2.20
N SER A 14 -7.21 -29.15 1.40
CA SER A 14 -6.54 -28.53 0.27
C SER A 14 -5.32 -27.75 0.72
N ASP A 15 -5.45 -26.85 1.70
CA ASP A 15 -4.36 -26.02 2.22
C ASP A 15 -3.22 -26.86 2.84
N ASN A 16 -3.56 -27.94 3.55
CA ASN A 16 -2.56 -28.81 4.14
C ASN A 16 -1.86 -29.71 3.11
N ALA A 17 -2.57 -30.16 2.07
CA ALA A 17 -1.97 -30.87 0.94
C ALA A 17 -1.03 -29.95 0.15
N THR A 18 -1.42 -28.68 -0.04
CA THR A 18 -0.60 -27.63 -0.67
C THR A 18 0.75 -27.48 0.00
N SER A 19 0.72 -27.28 1.33
CA SER A 19 1.91 -26.95 2.10
C SER A 19 2.83 -28.16 2.23
N TRP A 20 2.26 -29.36 2.31
CA TRP A 20 3.05 -30.59 2.34
C TRP A 20 3.73 -30.87 1.01
N ILE A 21 3.01 -30.75 -0.11
CA ILE A 21 3.56 -31.17 -1.40
C ILE A 21 4.68 -30.26 -1.92
N GLY A 22 4.63 -28.96 -1.58
CA GLY A 22 5.70 -28.00 -1.87
C GLY A 22 6.87 -28.01 -0.87
N SER A 23 6.82 -28.84 0.16
CA SER A 23 7.83 -28.86 1.24
C SER A 23 9.03 -29.76 0.90
N THR A 24 10.17 -29.49 1.56
CA THR A 24 11.36 -30.33 1.56
C THR A 24 11.07 -31.77 2.03
N SER A 25 10.06 -31.96 2.88
CA SER A 25 9.57 -33.28 3.29
C SER A 25 8.99 -34.09 2.13
N SER A 26 8.24 -33.46 1.22
CA SER A 26 7.71 -34.12 0.02
C SER A 26 8.84 -34.59 -0.89
N LEU A 27 9.86 -33.75 -1.10
CA LEU A 27 11.03 -34.10 -1.92
C LEU A 27 11.77 -35.32 -1.37
N LEU A 28 11.92 -35.44 -0.04
CA LEU A 28 12.52 -36.61 0.60
C LEU A 28 11.68 -37.87 0.40
N VAL A 29 10.35 -37.79 0.58
CA VAL A 29 9.44 -38.93 0.38
C VAL A 29 9.46 -39.41 -1.07
N HIS A 30 9.39 -38.50 -2.04
CA HIS A 30 9.45 -38.86 -3.47
C HIS A 30 10.81 -39.46 -3.87
N THR A 31 11.91 -38.93 -3.33
CA THR A 31 13.25 -39.48 -3.56
C THR A 31 13.35 -40.90 -3.01
N LEU A 32 12.84 -41.14 -1.80
CA LEU A 32 12.82 -42.47 -1.18
C LEU A 32 11.92 -43.44 -1.97
N PHE A 33 10.75 -42.99 -2.40
CA PHE A 33 9.81 -43.78 -3.21
C PHE A 33 10.43 -44.23 -4.54
N PHE A 34 11.11 -43.32 -5.25
CA PHE A 34 11.82 -43.63 -6.48
C PHE A 34 12.90 -44.69 -6.24
N VAL A 35 13.76 -44.50 -5.24
CA VAL A 35 14.80 -45.49 -4.89
C VAL A 35 14.17 -46.84 -4.51
N GLY A 36 13.06 -46.83 -3.77
CA GLY A 36 12.32 -48.03 -3.39
C GLY A 36 11.78 -48.81 -4.59
N ILE A 37 11.16 -48.13 -5.55
CA ILE A 37 10.65 -48.76 -6.79
C ILE A 37 11.81 -49.31 -7.63
N PHE A 38 12.89 -48.56 -7.80
CA PHE A 38 14.07 -49.06 -8.53
C PHE A 38 14.74 -50.24 -7.82
N SER A 39 14.61 -50.36 -6.50
CA SER A 39 15.11 -51.52 -5.75
C SER A 39 14.39 -52.83 -6.10
N LEU A 40 13.17 -52.77 -6.66
CA LEU A 40 12.45 -53.97 -7.16
C LEU A 40 13.19 -54.66 -8.31
N TYR A 41 14.09 -53.97 -9.01
CA TYR A 41 14.97 -54.57 -10.02
C TYR A 41 15.81 -55.72 -9.41
N PHE A 42 16.31 -55.54 -8.19
CA PHE A 42 17.07 -56.59 -7.48
C PHE A 42 16.21 -57.81 -7.10
N LEU A 43 14.88 -57.65 -7.07
CA LEU A 43 13.92 -58.74 -6.86
C LEU A 43 13.56 -59.45 -8.17
N HIS A 44 14.35 -59.28 -9.25
CA HIS A 44 14.14 -59.86 -10.59
C HIS A 44 12.84 -59.42 -11.27
N VAL A 45 12.26 -58.28 -10.87
CA VAL A 45 11.15 -57.66 -11.60
C VAL A 45 11.69 -57.06 -12.90
N ASN A 46 10.96 -57.24 -14.00
CA ASN A 46 11.35 -56.72 -15.30
C ASN A 46 11.42 -55.18 -15.30
N PHE A 47 12.50 -54.64 -15.86
CA PHE A 47 12.77 -53.20 -15.89
C PHE A 47 11.69 -52.40 -16.63
N ASP A 48 11.15 -52.94 -17.73
CA ASP A 48 10.10 -52.29 -18.51
C ASP A 48 8.79 -52.17 -17.70
N ALA A 49 8.46 -53.20 -16.91
CA ALA A 49 7.30 -53.17 -16.03
C ALA A 49 7.46 -52.14 -14.90
N ILE A 50 8.67 -52.02 -14.33
CA ILE A 50 8.98 -51.00 -13.31
C ILE A 50 8.80 -49.60 -13.88
N LEU A 51 9.36 -49.31 -15.06
CA LEU A 51 9.24 -48.01 -15.70
C LEU A 51 7.79 -47.69 -16.08
N LEU A 52 7.02 -48.69 -16.54
CA LEU A 52 5.61 -48.52 -16.89
C LEU A 52 4.78 -48.12 -15.67
N ILE A 53 4.95 -48.82 -14.54
CA ILE A 53 4.24 -48.51 -13.29
C ILE A 53 4.68 -47.14 -12.76
N LEU A 54 5.99 -46.89 -12.70
CA LEU A 54 6.55 -45.63 -12.19
C LEU A 54 6.04 -44.43 -13.00
N THR A 55 6.08 -44.52 -14.33
CA THR A 55 5.62 -43.44 -15.22
C THR A 55 4.11 -43.25 -15.09
N THR A 56 3.33 -44.33 -14.91
CA THR A 56 1.88 -44.24 -14.70
C THR A 56 1.54 -43.52 -13.38
N ILE A 57 2.25 -43.85 -12.30
CA ILE A 57 2.04 -43.18 -11.00
C ILE A 57 2.48 -41.72 -11.06
N VAL A 58 3.67 -41.44 -11.59
CA VAL A 58 4.23 -40.09 -11.67
C VAL A 58 3.42 -39.20 -12.63
N SER A 59 2.89 -39.75 -13.71
CA SER A 59 1.99 -39.00 -14.60
C SER A 59 0.66 -38.66 -13.92
N LEU A 60 0.10 -39.58 -13.13
CA LEU A 60 -1.07 -39.29 -12.31
C LEU A 60 -0.75 -38.18 -11.30
N GLU A 61 0.37 -38.28 -10.60
CA GLU A 61 0.82 -37.26 -9.64
C GLU A 61 0.97 -35.88 -10.31
N ALA A 62 1.57 -35.84 -11.52
CA ALA A 62 1.74 -34.62 -12.29
C ALA A 62 0.40 -33.96 -12.66
N ILE A 63 -0.62 -34.76 -13.01
CA ILE A 63 -1.97 -34.24 -13.29
C ILE A 63 -2.59 -33.66 -12.01
N TYR A 64 -2.47 -34.34 -10.87
CA TYR A 64 -2.99 -33.82 -9.59
C TYR A 64 -2.30 -32.52 -9.17
N LEU A 65 -0.97 -32.42 -9.31
CA LEU A 65 -0.24 -31.19 -9.01
C LEU A 65 -0.61 -30.05 -9.95
N ALA A 66 -0.82 -30.32 -11.23
CA ALA A 66 -1.25 -29.31 -12.19
C ALA A 66 -2.63 -28.73 -11.84
N ILE A 67 -3.60 -29.59 -11.52
CA ILE A 67 -4.94 -29.17 -11.08
C ILE A 67 -4.86 -28.40 -9.75
N PHE A 68 -4.01 -28.87 -8.85
CA PHE A 68 -3.81 -28.27 -7.55
C PHE A 68 -3.23 -26.84 -7.67
N ILE A 69 -2.20 -26.65 -8.52
CA ILE A 69 -1.65 -25.32 -8.83
C ILE A 69 -2.71 -24.42 -9.47
N GLN A 70 -3.50 -24.94 -10.42
CA GLN A 70 -4.59 -24.17 -11.06
C GLN A 70 -5.63 -23.69 -10.03
N ARG A 71 -6.03 -24.55 -9.10
CA ARG A 71 -6.94 -24.17 -8.01
C ARG A 71 -6.33 -23.09 -7.12
N ALA A 72 -5.04 -23.19 -6.79
CA ALA A 72 -4.35 -22.19 -5.99
C ALA A 72 -4.29 -20.83 -6.71
N VAL A 73 -3.99 -20.81 -8.01
CA VAL A 73 -4.00 -19.59 -8.83
C VAL A 73 -5.39 -18.97 -8.88
N ASN A 74 -6.44 -19.76 -9.13
CA ASN A 74 -7.82 -19.25 -9.17
C ASN A 74 -8.25 -18.60 -7.84
N ARG A 75 -7.82 -19.15 -6.70
CA ARG A 75 -8.09 -18.56 -5.39
C ARG A 75 -7.28 -17.28 -5.13
N HIS A 76 -6.06 -17.21 -5.65
CA HIS A 76 -5.29 -15.97 -5.57
C HIS A 76 -5.89 -14.86 -6.42
N GLN A 77 -6.57 -15.18 -7.53
CA GLN A 77 -7.32 -14.19 -8.30
C GLN A 77 -8.48 -13.59 -7.50
N GLU A 78 -9.26 -14.41 -6.79
CA GLU A 78 -10.33 -13.92 -5.89
C GLU A 78 -9.77 -12.95 -4.83
N ASN A 79 -8.62 -13.27 -4.25
CA ASN A 79 -7.96 -12.36 -3.31
C ASN A 79 -7.41 -11.08 -3.97
N ILE A 80 -7.15 -11.07 -5.28
CA ILE A 80 -6.75 -9.85 -6.00
C ILE A 80 -7.97 -8.95 -6.15
N ASP A 81 -9.14 -9.51 -6.45
CA ASP A 81 -10.40 -8.75 -6.56
C ASP A 81 -10.72 -8.04 -5.22
N ASP A 82 -10.53 -8.70 -4.06
CA ASP A 82 -10.67 -8.07 -2.73
C ASP A 82 -9.65 -6.93 -2.48
N ILE A 83 -8.43 -7.07 -3.03
CA ILE A 83 -7.40 -6.03 -2.94
C ILE A 83 -7.75 -4.84 -3.84
N GLU A 84 -8.37 -5.08 -5.00
CA GLU A 84 -8.85 -4.02 -5.89
C GLU A 84 -9.94 -3.18 -5.19
N GLU A 85 -10.92 -3.80 -4.53
CA GLU A 85 -11.93 -3.08 -3.73
C GLU A 85 -11.28 -2.24 -2.62
N SER A 86 -10.25 -2.79 -1.95
CA SER A 86 -9.51 -2.05 -0.92
C SER A 86 -8.70 -0.87 -1.49
N ILE A 87 -8.32 -0.90 -2.77
CA ILE A 87 -7.64 0.22 -3.44
C ILE A 87 -8.65 1.31 -3.79
N ASP A 88 -9.83 0.93 -4.29
CA ASP A 88 -10.91 1.88 -4.59
C ASP A 88 -11.32 2.65 -3.32
N ASP A 89 -11.48 1.97 -2.18
CA ASP A 89 -11.76 2.62 -0.88
C ASP A 89 -10.66 3.64 -0.48
N ILE A 90 -9.39 3.29 -0.73
CA ILE A 90 -8.26 4.20 -0.46
C ILE A 90 -8.26 5.41 -1.41
N GLU A 91 -8.70 5.23 -2.66
CA GLU A 91 -8.84 6.35 -3.61
C GLU A 91 -9.92 7.33 -3.15
N GLU A 92 -11.06 6.84 -2.64
CA GLU A 92 -12.10 7.68 -2.03
C GLU A 92 -11.55 8.45 -0.81
N ASP A 93 -10.85 7.77 0.10
CA ASP A 93 -10.19 8.41 1.26
C ASP A 93 -9.18 9.50 0.82
N ILE A 94 -8.46 9.31 -0.29
CA ILE A 94 -7.53 10.31 -0.83
C ILE A 94 -8.27 11.51 -1.42
N GLU A 95 -9.41 11.29 -2.08
CA GLU A 95 -10.24 12.37 -2.61
C GLU A 95 -10.78 13.25 -1.47
N ASP A 96 -11.30 12.63 -0.41
CA ASP A 96 -11.76 13.32 0.81
C ASP A 96 -10.63 14.13 1.47
N ILE A 97 -9.44 13.54 1.66
CA ILE A 97 -8.28 14.25 2.20
C ILE A 97 -7.88 15.43 1.31
N THR A 98 -8.06 15.31 -0.01
CA THR A 98 -7.75 16.38 -0.96
C THR A 98 -8.73 17.54 -0.82
N GLU A 99 -10.03 17.25 -0.67
CA GLU A 99 -11.04 18.28 -0.37
C GLU A 99 -10.75 18.98 0.97
N ASP A 100 -10.44 18.21 2.01
CA ASP A 100 -10.05 18.76 3.32
C ASP A 100 -8.81 19.67 3.22
N LEU A 101 -7.81 19.28 2.42
CA LEU A 101 -6.61 20.10 2.19
C LEU A 101 -6.95 21.42 1.48
N ASP A 102 -7.83 21.39 0.49
CA ASP A 102 -8.30 22.60 -0.21
C ASP A 102 -9.03 23.55 0.75
N ASP A 103 -9.83 23.02 1.68
CA ASP A 103 -10.52 23.84 2.67
C ASP A 103 -9.57 24.42 3.73
N VAL A 104 -8.59 23.63 4.21
CA VAL A 104 -7.52 24.15 5.07
C VAL A 104 -6.69 25.22 4.35
N GLN A 105 -6.44 25.07 3.05
CA GLN A 105 -5.72 26.05 2.24
C GLN A 105 -6.50 27.37 2.16
N LYS A 106 -7.83 27.32 1.93
CA LYS A 106 -8.69 28.51 1.96
C LYS A 106 -8.71 29.17 3.33
N GLU A 107 -8.85 28.40 4.41
CA GLU A 107 -8.84 28.93 5.78
C GLU A 107 -7.50 29.62 6.10
N HIS A 108 -6.38 29.03 5.70
CA HIS A 108 -5.06 29.64 5.84
C HIS A 108 -4.94 30.97 5.10
N ASP A 109 -5.44 31.05 3.86
CA ASP A 109 -5.40 32.28 3.06
C ASP A 109 -6.28 33.39 3.65
N ASP A 110 -7.46 33.05 4.17
CA ASP A 110 -8.35 33.98 4.85
C ASP A 110 -7.70 34.55 6.14
N ILE A 111 -7.10 33.68 6.97
CA ILE A 111 -6.38 34.10 8.18
C ILE A 111 -5.19 35.01 7.81
N SER A 112 -4.44 34.64 6.77
CA SER A 112 -3.30 35.40 6.28
C SER A 112 -3.73 36.81 5.85
N ASN A 113 -4.78 36.92 5.03
CA ASN A 113 -5.31 38.18 4.54
C ASN A 113 -5.86 39.05 5.68
N GLU A 114 -6.64 38.48 6.60
CA GLU A 114 -7.16 39.21 7.76
C GLU A 114 -6.02 39.75 8.65
N THR A 115 -4.96 38.96 8.84
CA THR A 115 -3.78 39.36 9.61
C THR A 115 -3.03 40.51 8.94
N VAL A 116 -2.82 40.45 7.63
CA VAL A 116 -2.21 41.54 6.85
C VAL A 116 -3.04 42.82 6.99
N LYS A 117 -4.36 42.73 6.80
CA LYS A 117 -5.26 43.89 6.88
C LYS A 117 -5.28 44.53 8.27
N LYS A 118 -5.26 43.72 9.34
CA LYS A 118 -5.17 44.22 10.73
C LYS A 118 -3.85 44.93 11.03
N LEU A 119 -2.78 44.62 10.31
CA LEU A 119 -1.47 45.25 10.46
C LEU A 119 -1.31 46.50 9.58
N GLU A 120 -1.91 46.54 8.38
CA GLU A 120 -1.85 47.71 7.49
C GLU A 120 -2.50 48.96 8.09
N GLN A 121 -3.69 48.82 8.68
CA GLN A 121 -4.43 49.98 9.24
C GLN A 121 -3.64 50.79 10.29
N PRO A 122 -3.07 50.18 11.34
CA PRO A 122 -2.27 50.92 12.32
C PRO A 122 -0.94 51.39 11.73
N LEU A 123 -0.40 50.71 10.73
CA LEU A 123 0.83 51.14 10.07
C LEU A 123 0.61 52.46 9.32
N ASP A 124 -0.48 52.58 8.57
CA ASP A 124 -0.83 53.81 7.85
C ASP A 124 -1.04 55.00 8.79
N GLU A 125 -1.68 54.77 9.94
CA GLU A 125 -1.89 55.80 10.97
C GLU A 125 -0.56 56.29 11.56
N VAL A 126 0.33 55.36 11.94
CA VAL A 126 1.67 55.70 12.44
C VAL A 126 2.50 56.43 11.38
N VAL A 127 2.43 56.00 10.12
CA VAL A 127 3.12 56.67 9.01
C VAL A 127 2.59 58.10 8.81
N ALA A 128 1.29 58.32 8.94
CA ALA A 128 0.69 59.66 8.87
C ALA A 128 1.17 60.55 10.02
N GLU A 129 1.21 60.04 11.25
CA GLU A 129 1.65 60.76 12.44
C GLU A 129 3.14 61.17 12.34
N ILE A 130 4.00 60.26 11.85
CA ILE A 130 5.41 60.57 11.58
C ILE A 130 5.55 61.65 10.52
N ARG A 131 4.74 61.59 9.45
CA ARG A 131 4.79 62.57 8.36
C ARG A 131 4.40 63.97 8.84
N GLU A 132 3.39 64.07 9.70
CA GLU A 132 2.96 65.34 10.29
C GLU A 132 4.04 65.90 11.23
N SER A 133 4.60 65.06 12.10
CA SER A 133 5.71 65.43 12.99
C SER A 133 6.92 65.95 12.22
N LEU A 134 7.30 65.29 11.11
CA LEU A 134 8.38 65.76 10.24
C LEU A 134 8.06 67.10 9.58
N HIS A 135 6.81 67.34 9.19
CA HIS A 135 6.40 68.60 8.59
C HIS A 135 6.48 69.76 9.60
N GLU A 136 6.12 69.53 10.86
CA GLU A 136 6.29 70.54 11.93
C GLU A 136 7.75 70.87 12.18
N LEU A 137 8.61 69.85 12.31
CA LEU A 137 10.05 70.03 12.49
C LEU A 137 10.69 70.84 11.35
N VAL A 138 10.29 70.58 10.10
CA VAL A 138 10.77 71.35 8.94
C VAL A 138 10.34 72.81 9.02
N LYS A 139 9.10 73.09 9.47
CA LYS A 139 8.62 74.46 9.70
C LYS A 139 9.44 75.17 10.78
N GLU A 140 9.67 74.54 11.92
CA GLU A 140 10.48 75.10 13.00
C GLU A 140 11.91 75.43 12.55
N ILE A 141 12.56 74.51 11.83
CA ILE A 141 13.90 74.74 11.27
C ILE A 141 13.88 75.96 10.33
N HIS A 142 12.83 76.11 9.52
CA HIS A 142 12.70 77.24 8.60
C HIS A 142 12.53 78.58 9.32
N LEU A 143 11.78 78.61 10.43
CA LEU A 143 11.62 79.78 11.29
C LEU A 143 12.94 80.17 11.96
N LEU A 144 13.64 79.20 12.56
CA LEU A 144 14.95 79.42 13.20
C LEU A 144 16.01 79.92 12.22
N LYS A 145 15.99 79.44 10.97
CA LYS A 145 16.89 79.92 9.91
C LYS A 145 16.61 81.37 9.52
N LYS A 146 15.38 81.85 9.69
CA LYS A 146 14.95 83.21 9.36
C LYS A 146 15.33 84.22 10.45
N GLU A 147 15.32 83.80 11.73
CA GLU A 147 15.77 84.65 12.85
C GLU A 147 17.29 84.81 12.93
N LYS A 148 18.07 83.87 12.38
CA LYS A 148 19.55 83.94 12.35
C LYS A 148 20.13 84.79 11.20
N LYS A 149 19.29 85.46 10.41
CA LYS A 149 19.71 86.25 9.23
C LYS A 149 19.34 87.72 9.41
#